data_AF-A0A8T5VA85-F1
#
_entry.id   AF-A0A8T5VA85-F1
#
_cell.length_a   1.000
_cell.length_b   1.000
_cell.length_c   1.000
_cell.angle_alpha   90.00
_cell.angle_beta   90.00
_cell.angle_gamma   90.00
#
_symmetry.space_group_name_H-M   'P 1'
#
loop_
_entity.id
_entity.type
_entity.pdbx_description
1 polymer ?
#
loop_
_entity_poly.entity_id
_entity_poly.type
_entity_poly.pdbx_seq_one_letter_code
_entity_poly.pdbx_strand_id
1 'polypeptide(L)' 'MPAVVDAAVPAPAVDRERKAVRCKAKADTRARRCDAGIIEIEVDGITIRAGRGADTTMIASIVQALKASR' A
#
# COMPACT_ATOMS: atom_id res chain seq x y z
N MET A 1 -41.57 -0.43 10.79
CA MET A 1 -40.53 0.12 11.69
C MET A 1 -40.47 -0.76 12.92
N PRO A 2 -39.30 -1.14 13.49
CA PRO A 2 -37.91 -0.71 13.21
C PRO A 2 -36.86 -1.86 13.17
N ALA A 3 -35.60 -1.54 12.84
CA ALA A 3 -34.42 -2.15 13.45
C ALA A 3 -33.19 -1.27 13.16
N VAL A 4 -32.94 -0.33 14.07
CA VAL A 4 -31.67 0.40 14.17
C VAL A 4 -30.65 -0.51 14.86
N VAL A 5 -29.46 -0.63 14.27
CA VAL A 5 -28.26 -1.07 15.00
C VAL A 5 -27.24 0.04 14.80
N ASP A 6 -26.96 0.74 15.89
CA ASP A 6 -25.83 1.66 16.05
C ASP A 6 -24.63 0.91 16.65
N ALA A 7 -23.45 1.52 16.52
CA ALA A 7 -22.10 1.11 16.92
C ALA A 7 -21.31 0.34 15.83
N ALA A 8 -20.08 0.74 15.46
CA ALA A 8 -19.06 1.38 16.28
C ALA A 8 -18.09 2.26 15.47
N VAL A 9 -17.59 3.28 16.17
CA VAL A 9 -16.49 4.19 15.84
C VAL A 9 -15.26 3.46 15.27
N PRO A 10 -14.71 3.85 14.10
CA PRO A 10 -13.36 3.48 13.75
C PRO A 10 -12.37 4.32 14.57
N ALA A 11 -11.75 3.71 15.56
CA ALA A 11 -10.59 4.28 16.27
C ALA A 11 -9.35 4.25 15.34
N PRO A 12 -8.40 5.19 15.51
CA PRO A 12 -7.52 5.64 14.44
C PRO A 12 -6.27 4.76 14.33
N ALA A 13 -6.10 4.09 13.19
CA ALA A 13 -4.79 3.60 12.78
C ALA A 13 -4.05 4.74 12.08
N VAL A 14 -3.20 5.41 12.84
CA VAL A 14 -2.09 6.24 12.40
C VAL A 14 -1.25 5.47 11.37
N ASP A 15 -1.45 5.73 10.08
CA ASP A 15 -0.38 5.51 9.12
C ASP A 15 -0.49 6.49 7.93
N ARG A 16 0.48 7.41 7.91
CA ARG A 16 0.89 8.22 6.75
C ARG A 16 -0.23 9.03 6.10
N GLU A 17 -0.63 10.05 6.83
CA GLU A 17 -1.05 11.33 6.27
C GLU A 17 0.05 11.86 5.32
N ARG A 18 -0.02 11.49 4.04
CA ARG A 18 0.47 12.30 2.91
C ARG A 18 -0.16 11.76 1.62
N LYS A 19 -1.27 12.41 1.24
CA LYS A 19 -1.91 12.43 -0.11
C LYS A 19 -2.92 11.34 -0.50
N ALA A 20 -3.79 10.88 0.40
CA ALA A 20 -4.96 10.08 -0.02
C ALA A 20 -6.29 10.89 -0.20
N VAL A 21 -6.27 12.23 -0.10
CA VAL A 21 -7.53 13.01 0.06
C VAL A 21 -8.02 13.74 -1.19
N ARG A 22 -7.29 13.80 -2.31
CA ARG A 22 -7.80 14.48 -3.52
C ARG A 22 -7.55 13.64 -4.74
N CYS A 23 -8.59 12.98 -5.23
CA CYS A 23 -8.92 12.84 -6.66
C CYS A 23 -9.93 11.69 -6.90
N LYS A 24 -11.01 11.52 -6.13
CA LYS A 24 -11.91 10.35 -6.31
C LYS A 24 -12.60 10.23 -7.69
N ALA A 25 -12.60 11.27 -8.54
CA ALA A 25 -13.16 11.20 -9.90
C ALA A 25 -12.11 11.27 -11.04
N LYS A 26 -10.88 11.74 -10.77
CA LYS A 26 -9.72 11.62 -11.68
C LYS A 26 -8.71 10.56 -11.21
N ALA A 27 -9.11 9.74 -10.23
CA ALA A 27 -8.30 8.70 -9.62
C ALA A 27 -8.13 7.54 -10.58
N ASP A 28 -9.15 7.13 -11.32
CA ASP A 28 -9.06 5.91 -12.13
C ASP A 28 -7.91 5.99 -13.15
N THR A 29 -7.82 7.08 -13.92
CA THR A 29 -6.75 7.23 -14.92
C THR A 29 -5.39 7.55 -14.31
N ARG A 30 -5.31 8.24 -13.16
CA ARG A 30 -4.03 8.51 -12.49
C ARG A 30 -3.54 7.33 -11.67
N ALA A 31 -4.40 6.65 -10.94
CA ALA A 31 -4.13 5.40 -10.24
C ALA A 31 -3.70 4.32 -11.23
N ARG A 32 -4.41 4.16 -12.35
CA ARG A 32 -4.00 3.24 -13.43
C ARG A 32 -2.64 3.60 -14.04
N ARG A 33 -2.28 4.90 -14.08
CA ARG A 33 -0.92 5.33 -14.46
C ARG A 33 0.09 5.16 -13.33
N CYS A 34 -0.33 5.23 -12.07
CA CYS A 34 0.51 4.97 -10.90
C CYS A 34 0.83 3.48 -10.77
N ASP A 35 -0.12 2.60 -11.12
CA ASP A 35 0.08 1.15 -11.19
C ASP A 35 0.93 0.74 -12.40
N ALA A 36 0.93 1.55 -13.47
CA ALA A 36 1.77 1.34 -14.65
C ALA A 36 3.26 1.56 -14.32
N GLY A 37 3.92 0.51 -13.85
CA GLY A 37 5.33 0.52 -13.44
C GLY A 37 5.55 0.16 -11.97
N ILE A 38 4.54 -0.37 -11.28
CA ILE A 38 4.73 -1.07 -10.01
C ILE A 38 5.12 -2.52 -10.30
N ILE A 39 6.19 -2.99 -9.64
CA ILE A 39 6.54 -4.41 -9.55
C ILE A 39 6.13 -4.94 -8.18
N GLU A 40 5.67 -6.18 -8.15
CA GLU A 40 5.33 -6.89 -6.93
C GLU A 40 6.28 -8.06 -6.75
N ILE A 41 6.86 -8.18 -5.56
CA ILE A 41 7.85 -9.20 -5.19
C ILE A 41 7.34 -9.88 -3.93
N GLU A 42 7.25 -11.21 -3.92
CA GLU A 42 6.89 -11.97 -2.72
C GLU A 42 8.12 -12.70 -2.16
N VAL A 43 8.36 -12.53 -0.86
CA VAL A 43 9.44 -13.20 -0.12
C VAL A 43 8.89 -13.70 1.21
N ASP A 44 8.93 -15.01 1.44
CA ASP A 44 8.47 -15.62 2.70
C ASP A 44 7.03 -15.21 3.12
N GLY A 45 6.13 -15.06 2.14
CA GLY A 45 4.74 -14.61 2.36
C GLY A 45 4.58 -13.10 2.57
N ILE A 46 5.66 -12.32 2.43
CA ILE A 46 5.65 -10.86 2.49
C ILE A 46 5.68 -10.30 1.07
N THR A 47 4.66 -9.51 0.72
CA THR A 47 4.58 -8.83 -0.58
C THR A 47 5.19 -7.43 -0.51
N ILE A 48 6.15 -7.16 -1.38
CA ILE A 48 6.84 -5.88 -1.56
C ILE A 48 6.36 -5.26 -2.88
N ARG A 49 5.92 -4.00 -2.84
CA ARG A 49 5.48 -3.25 -4.03
C ARG A 49 6.46 -2.11 -4.29
N ALA A 50 7.07 -2.07 -5.48
CA ALA A 50 8.06 -1.07 -5.86
C ALA A 50 7.65 -0.36 -7.15
N GLY A 51 7.51 0.97 -7.10
CA GLY A 51 7.20 1.79 -8.26
C GLY A 51 8.43 2.11 -9.12
N ARG A 52 8.19 2.71 -10.29
CA ARG A 52 9.24 3.21 -11.18
C ARG A 52 10.13 4.23 -10.45
N GLY A 53 11.44 4.01 -10.46
CA GLY A 53 12.42 4.84 -9.77
C GLY A 53 12.66 4.48 -8.29
N ALA A 54 12.09 3.37 -7.82
CA ALA A 54 12.46 2.83 -6.51
C ALA A 54 13.95 2.42 -6.48
N ASP A 55 14.60 2.67 -5.35
CA ASP A 55 16.01 2.32 -5.15
C ASP A 55 16.18 0.80 -5.11
N THR A 56 16.87 0.27 -6.12
CA THR A 56 17.12 -1.16 -6.26
C THR A 56 18.01 -1.72 -5.16
N THR A 57 18.92 -0.91 -4.62
CA THR A 57 19.82 -1.30 -3.52
C THR A 57 19.01 -1.46 -2.23
N MET A 58 18.09 -0.54 -1.98
CA MET A 58 17.18 -0.63 -0.83
C MET A 58 16.28 -1.87 -0.93
N ILE A 59 15.68 -2.11 -2.10
CA ILE A 59 14.85 -3.30 -2.33
C ILE A 59 15.66 -4.58 -2.11
N ALA A 60 16.86 -4.67 -2.68
CA ALA A 60 17.73 -5.83 -2.51
C ALA A 60 18.11 -6.06 -1.05
N SER A 61 18.32 -4.99 -0.29
CA SER A 61 18.64 -5.07 1.14
C SER A 61 17.46 -5.61 1.95
N ILE A 62 16.24 -5.16 1.65
CA ILE A 62 15.01 -5.66 2.28
C ILE A 62 14.86 -7.16 1.98
N VAL A 63 14.96 -7.56 0.71
CA VAL A 63 14.83 -8.98 0.31
C VAL A 63 15.87 -9.86 1.02
N GLN A 64 17.11 -9.40 1.14
CA GLN A 64 18.17 -10.11 1.84
C GLN A 64 17.89 -10.23 3.34
N ALA A 65 17.44 -9.14 3.98
CA ALA A 65 17.10 -9.15 5.40
C ALA A 65 15.94 -10.12 5.71
N LEU A 66 14.92 -10.16 4.85
CA LEU A 66 13.82 -11.11 4.99
C LEU A 66 14.30 -12.56 4.86
N LYS A 67 15.11 -12.86 3.84
CA LYS A 67 15.69 -14.20 3.65
C LYS A 67 16.60 -14.63 4.81
N ALA A 68 17.32 -13.70 5.41
CA ALA A 68 18.23 -13.99 6.53
C ALA A 68 17.51 -14.17 7.87
N SER A 69 16.24 -13.75 7.97
CA SER A 69 15.41 -13.90 9.18
C SER A 69 14.78 -15.29 9.29
N ARG A 70 15.12 -16.23 8.40
CA ARG A 70 14.54 -17.58 8.35
C ARG A 70 15.60 -18.67 8.39
#